data_AF-A0A314XYI3-F1
#
_entry.id   AF-A0A314XYI3-F1
#
_cell.length_a   1.000
_cell.length_b   1.000
_cell.length_c   1.000
_cell.angle_alpha   90.00
_cell.angle_beta   90.00
_cell.angle_gamma   90.00
#
_symmetry.space_group_name_H-M   'P 1'
#
loop_
_entity.id
_entity.type
_entity.pdbx_description
1 polymer ?
#
loop_
_entity_poly.entity_id
_entity_poly.type
_entity_poly.pdbx_seq_one_letter_code
_entity_poly.pdbx_strand_id
1 'polypeptide(L)'
;MFDGTDSHYFHSGSRGYHWMWDSRLFNYGSWEVLRYLLSNARWWLEEYKFDGFRFDGVTSMMYTHHGLEVAFTGNYNEYFGLATDVDAVTYLMLVNDLIHGLYPEAVSIGEDVSGMPTFCVSVQDGGVGFDYRLHMAIADKWIELLQKMDEEWQMGDIVHTLTNRRWREKCVAYAESHDQALVGDKTIAFWLMDKDMYDFMALDRPATPV
;
A
#
# COMPACT_ATOMS: atom_id res chain seq x y z
N MET A 1 5.39 20.96 -17.52
CA MET A 1 4.65 20.13 -18.49
C MET A 1 5.60 19.71 -19.59
N PHE A 2 5.56 18.45 -20.05
CA PHE A 2 6.56 17.87 -20.95
C PHE A 2 6.50 18.44 -22.38
N ASP A 3 5.31 18.45 -22.97
CA ASP A 3 5.02 18.98 -24.31
C ASP A 3 4.31 20.35 -24.26
N GLY A 4 4.26 20.97 -23.08
CA GLY A 4 3.49 22.19 -22.83
C GLY A 4 2.00 21.98 -22.57
N THR A 5 1.48 20.75 -22.67
CA THR A 5 0.08 20.42 -22.33
C THR A 5 -0.04 19.80 -20.94
N ASP A 6 -1.24 19.88 -20.37
CA ASP A 6 -1.54 19.21 -19.11
C ASP A 6 -1.81 17.71 -19.31
N SER A 7 -2.06 17.22 -20.53
CA SER A 7 -2.68 15.90 -20.76
C SER A 7 -1.79 14.84 -21.43
N HIS A 8 -0.49 15.12 -21.61
CA HIS A 8 0.42 14.18 -22.28
C HIS A 8 0.47 12.79 -21.60
N TYR A 9 1.15 12.68 -20.46
CA TYR A 9 1.19 11.42 -19.67
C TYR A 9 0.01 11.28 -18.70
N PHE A 10 -0.75 12.36 -18.51
CA PHE A 10 -1.69 12.51 -17.42
C PHE A 10 -3.09 12.80 -17.95
N HIS A 11 -4.13 12.63 -17.14
CA HIS A 11 -5.43 13.18 -17.50
C HIS A 11 -5.39 14.73 -17.49
N SER A 12 -6.29 15.36 -18.25
CA SER A 12 -6.50 16.82 -18.20
C SER A 12 -7.39 17.22 -17.01
N GLY A 13 -7.24 18.47 -16.54
CA GLY A 13 -8.13 19.04 -15.52
C GLY A 13 -8.12 18.30 -14.19
N SER A 14 -9.26 18.26 -13.49
CA SER A 14 -9.35 17.70 -12.13
C SER A 14 -9.06 16.20 -12.06
N ARG A 15 -9.43 15.41 -13.08
CA ARG A 15 -9.10 13.97 -13.15
C ARG A 15 -7.58 13.73 -13.22
N GLY A 16 -6.82 14.73 -13.67
CA GLY A 16 -5.38 14.67 -13.78
C GLY A 16 -4.59 15.09 -12.54
N TYR A 17 -5.26 15.36 -11.42
CA TYR A 17 -4.64 15.95 -10.25
C TYR A 17 -5.14 15.33 -8.94
N HIS A 18 -4.20 14.85 -8.13
CA HIS A 18 -4.45 14.30 -6.80
C HIS A 18 -4.19 15.37 -5.74
N TRP A 19 -5.25 16.05 -5.31
CA TRP A 19 -5.16 17.25 -4.47
C TRP A 19 -4.49 17.02 -3.10
N MET A 20 -4.68 15.85 -2.49
CA MET A 20 -4.07 15.52 -1.19
C MET A 20 -2.55 15.32 -1.30
N TRP A 21 -2.05 14.96 -2.49
CA TRP A 21 -0.63 14.65 -2.74
C TRP A 21 0.08 15.70 -3.58
N ASP A 22 -0.62 16.78 -3.97
CA ASP A 22 -0.15 17.78 -4.93
C ASP A 22 0.51 17.17 -6.17
N SER A 23 -0.11 16.11 -6.71
CA SER A 23 0.51 15.23 -7.72
C SER A 23 -0.33 15.10 -8.99
N ARG A 24 0.31 14.76 -10.11
CA ARG A 24 -0.37 14.48 -11.38
C ARG A 24 -0.78 13.00 -11.48
N LEU A 25 -1.92 12.73 -12.10
CA LEU A 25 -2.48 11.38 -12.26
C LEU A 25 -2.34 10.87 -13.70
N PHE A 26 -1.69 9.72 -13.86
CA PHE A 26 -1.46 9.10 -15.17
C PHE A 26 -2.76 8.77 -15.88
N ASN A 27 -2.74 8.89 -17.21
CA ASN A 27 -3.81 8.39 -18.07
C ASN A 27 -3.49 6.95 -18.50
N TYR A 28 -3.89 5.97 -17.69
CA TYR A 28 -3.59 4.55 -17.93
C TYR A 28 -4.23 3.99 -19.21
N GLY A 29 -5.26 4.65 -19.75
CA GLY A 29 -5.86 4.31 -21.05
C GLY A 29 -5.03 4.75 -22.26
N SER A 30 -3.97 5.55 -22.06
CA SER A 30 -3.09 6.00 -23.13
C SER A 30 -2.02 4.95 -23.46
N TRP A 31 -1.91 4.59 -24.74
CA TRP A 31 -0.97 3.57 -25.22
C TRP A 31 0.50 3.90 -24.89
N GLU A 32 0.89 5.16 -25.02
CA GLU A 32 2.28 5.57 -24.74
C GLU A 32 2.56 5.67 -23.23
N VAL A 33 1.53 5.88 -22.40
CA VAL A 33 1.65 5.76 -20.93
C VAL A 33 1.85 4.30 -20.54
N LEU A 34 1.09 3.37 -21.12
CA LEU A 34 1.31 1.93 -20.92
C LEU A 34 2.72 1.52 -21.35
N ARG A 35 3.16 1.95 -22.54
CA ARG A 35 4.53 1.68 -23.02
C ARG A 35 5.56 2.19 -22.01
N TYR A 36 5.41 3.42 -21.55
CA TYR A 36 6.33 4.04 -20.61
C TYR A 36 6.43 3.25 -19.29
N LEU A 37 5.29 2.97 -18.65
CA LEU A 37 5.25 2.31 -17.34
C LEU A 37 5.66 0.83 -17.40
N LEU A 38 5.18 0.09 -18.40
CA LEU A 38 5.58 -1.32 -18.58
C LEU A 38 7.07 -1.44 -18.90
N SER A 39 7.61 -0.55 -19.74
CA SER A 39 9.05 -0.50 -20.01
C SER A 39 9.84 -0.09 -18.78
N ASN A 40 9.28 0.75 -17.90
CA ASN A 40 9.93 1.13 -16.64
C ASN A 40 10.05 -0.06 -15.69
N ALA A 41 8.99 -0.85 -15.52
CA ALA A 41 9.04 -2.08 -14.72
C ALA A 41 10.12 -3.04 -15.25
N ARG A 42 10.14 -3.28 -16.56
CA ARG A 42 11.18 -4.10 -17.20
C ARG A 42 12.59 -3.53 -17.02
N TRP A 43 12.76 -2.22 -17.19
CA TRP A 43 14.05 -1.54 -17.08
C TRP A 43 14.71 -1.79 -15.71
N TRP A 44 13.94 -1.68 -14.62
CA TRP A 44 14.47 -1.93 -13.28
C TRP A 44 14.87 -3.40 -13.05
N LEU A 45 14.09 -4.36 -13.58
CA LEU A 45 14.45 -5.79 -13.51
C LEU A 45 15.69 -6.10 -14.36
N GLU A 46 15.76 -5.56 -15.58
CA GLU A 46 16.84 -5.86 -16.52
C GLU A 46 18.15 -5.18 -16.17
N GLU A 47 18.14 -3.88 -15.92
CA GLU A 47 19.37 -3.09 -15.76
C GLU A 47 19.91 -3.19 -14.33
N TYR A 48 19.01 -3.10 -13.35
CA TYR A 48 19.38 -3.03 -11.93
C TYR A 48 19.23 -4.36 -11.19
N LYS A 49 18.68 -5.39 -11.85
CA LYS A 49 18.55 -6.74 -11.30
C LYS A 49 17.76 -6.77 -9.98
N PHE A 50 16.72 -5.93 -9.87
CA PHE A 50 15.76 -6.06 -8.77
C PHE A 50 15.03 -7.40 -8.86
N ASP A 51 14.74 -8.00 -7.71
CA ASP A 51 14.01 -9.27 -7.59
C ASP A 51 12.49 -9.08 -7.50
N GLY A 52 11.98 -7.87 -7.74
CA GLY A 52 10.57 -7.56 -7.57
C GLY A 52 10.31 -6.10 -7.23
N PHE A 53 9.05 -5.80 -6.93
CA PHE A 53 8.57 -4.44 -6.67
C PHE A 53 7.54 -4.39 -5.55
N ARG A 54 7.52 -3.26 -4.86
CA ARG A 54 6.35 -2.76 -4.15
C ARG A 54 5.72 -1.66 -4.99
N PHE A 55 4.44 -1.80 -5.32
CA PHE A 55 3.65 -0.76 -5.96
C PHE A 55 2.96 0.05 -4.86
N ASP A 56 3.29 1.33 -4.79
CA ASP A 56 2.81 2.24 -3.75
C ASP A 56 1.52 2.93 -4.19
N GLY A 57 0.66 3.25 -3.22
CA GLY A 57 -0.58 4.00 -3.48
C GLY A 57 -1.57 3.27 -4.40
N VAL A 58 -1.62 1.94 -4.38
CA VAL A 58 -2.47 1.16 -5.30
C VAL A 58 -3.95 1.44 -5.07
N THR A 59 -4.38 1.73 -3.84
CA THR A 59 -5.74 2.22 -3.56
C THR A 59 -6.05 3.50 -4.33
N SER A 60 -5.09 4.42 -4.45
CA SER A 60 -5.26 5.66 -5.23
C SER A 60 -5.43 5.38 -6.72
N MET A 61 -4.77 4.33 -7.22
CA MET A 61 -4.91 3.90 -8.61
C MET A 61 -6.27 3.26 -8.89
N MET A 62 -6.71 2.33 -8.04
CA MET A 62 -7.88 1.47 -8.34
C MET A 62 -9.22 2.19 -8.23
N TYR A 63 -9.29 3.33 -7.54
CA TYR A 63 -10.54 4.06 -7.34
C TYR A 63 -10.42 5.52 -7.78
N THR A 64 -11.46 6.01 -8.45
CA THR A 64 -11.55 7.42 -8.91
C THR A 64 -11.65 8.43 -7.76
N HIS A 65 -12.09 8.00 -6.58
CA HIS A 65 -12.03 8.80 -5.34
C HIS A 65 -10.71 8.60 -4.56
N HIS A 66 -9.81 7.77 -5.09
CA HIS A 66 -8.47 7.51 -4.54
C HIS A 66 -8.44 6.94 -3.11
N GLY A 67 -9.56 6.38 -2.63
CA GLY A 67 -9.73 6.00 -1.22
C GLY A 67 -9.84 7.18 -0.25
N LEU A 68 -9.86 8.43 -0.73
CA LEU A 68 -10.00 9.62 0.12
C LEU A 68 -11.43 9.75 0.62
N GLU A 69 -11.59 9.97 1.91
CA GLU A 69 -12.90 10.15 2.59
C GLU A 69 -13.89 9.00 2.35
N VAL A 70 -13.38 7.81 2.03
CA VAL A 70 -14.19 6.60 1.81
C VAL A 70 -13.78 5.52 2.80
N ALA A 71 -14.77 4.96 3.49
CA ALA A 71 -14.58 3.78 4.33
C ALA A 71 -14.85 2.52 3.51
N PHE A 72 -14.02 1.49 3.72
CA PHE A 72 -14.21 0.16 3.16
C PHE A 72 -14.73 -0.76 4.26
N THR A 73 -16.01 -1.09 4.21
CA THR A 73 -16.71 -1.92 5.22
C THR A 73 -16.58 -3.41 4.94
N GLY A 74 -16.06 -3.76 3.77
CA GLY A 74 -16.05 -5.12 3.24
C GLY A 74 -17.27 -5.44 2.37
N ASN A 75 -18.16 -4.48 2.13
CA ASN A 75 -19.25 -4.62 1.17
C ASN A 75 -18.71 -4.59 -0.26
N TYR A 76 -19.06 -5.59 -1.08
CA TYR A 76 -18.46 -5.77 -2.39
C TYR A 76 -18.84 -4.66 -3.38
N ASN A 77 -19.93 -3.93 -3.13
CA ASN A 77 -20.32 -2.77 -3.94
C ASN A 77 -19.32 -1.60 -3.84
N GLU A 78 -18.52 -1.55 -2.76
CA GLU A 78 -17.48 -0.53 -2.57
C GLU A 78 -16.25 -0.82 -3.43
N TYR A 79 -16.01 -2.09 -3.77
CA TYR A 79 -14.86 -2.52 -4.56
C TYR A 79 -15.16 -2.63 -6.05
N PHE A 80 -16.38 -3.06 -6.39
CA PHE A 80 -16.81 -3.35 -7.76
C PHE A 80 -17.98 -2.46 -8.15
N GLY A 81 -17.67 -1.28 -8.66
CA GLY A 81 -18.67 -0.31 -9.09
C GLY A 81 -18.13 0.69 -10.10
N LEU A 82 -18.90 1.73 -10.40
CA LEU A 82 -18.47 2.79 -11.33
C LEU A 82 -17.31 3.62 -10.79
N ALA A 83 -17.03 3.52 -9.49
CA ALA A 83 -15.90 4.19 -8.86
C ALA A 83 -14.56 3.50 -9.15
N THR A 84 -14.57 2.22 -9.54
CA THR A 84 -13.37 1.45 -9.85
C THR A 84 -12.78 1.95 -11.17
N ASP A 85 -11.51 2.37 -11.17
CA ASP A 85 -10.81 2.80 -12.37
C ASP A 85 -10.30 1.57 -13.14
N VAL A 86 -11.06 1.21 -14.19
CA VAL A 86 -10.77 0.03 -15.02
C VAL A 86 -9.46 0.20 -15.80
N ASP A 87 -9.10 1.42 -16.21
CA ASP A 87 -7.86 1.66 -16.95
C ASP A 87 -6.65 1.37 -16.05
N ALA A 88 -6.72 1.83 -14.79
CA ALA A 88 -5.68 1.59 -13.79
C ALA A 88 -5.57 0.09 -13.41
N VAL A 89 -6.70 -0.57 -13.15
CA VAL A 89 -6.72 -2.02 -12.85
C VAL A 89 -6.16 -2.82 -14.03
N THR A 90 -6.50 -2.44 -15.26
CA THR A 90 -5.96 -3.09 -16.46
C THR A 90 -4.45 -2.93 -16.57
N TYR A 91 -3.91 -1.73 -16.30
CA TYR A 91 -2.46 -1.52 -16.22
C TYR A 91 -1.80 -2.42 -15.17
N LEU A 92 -2.39 -2.52 -13.97
CA LEU A 92 -1.87 -3.37 -12.88
C LEU A 92 -1.85 -4.85 -13.27
N MET A 93 -2.90 -5.33 -13.96
CA MET A 93 -2.93 -6.69 -14.51
C MET A 93 -1.83 -6.89 -15.55
N LEU A 94 -1.66 -5.95 -16.49
CA LEU A 94 -0.64 -6.03 -17.54
C LEU A 94 0.78 -6.03 -16.98
N VAL A 95 1.07 -5.21 -15.97
CA VAL A 95 2.41 -5.14 -15.39
C VAL A 95 2.74 -6.38 -14.57
N ASN A 96 1.77 -6.93 -13.81
CA ASN A 96 1.98 -8.19 -13.10
C ASN A 96 2.17 -9.37 -14.06
N ASP A 97 1.35 -9.49 -15.12
CA ASP A 97 1.51 -10.52 -16.14
C ASP A 97 2.87 -10.40 -16.85
N LEU A 98 3.33 -9.19 -17.16
CA LEU A 98 4.66 -8.93 -17.72
C LEU A 98 5.79 -9.34 -16.78
N ILE A 99 5.73 -8.94 -15.50
CA ILE A 99 6.75 -9.24 -14.49
C ILE A 99 6.91 -10.75 -14.35
N HIS A 100 5.82 -11.47 -14.11
CA HIS A 100 5.88 -12.91 -13.89
C HIS A 100 6.12 -13.72 -15.18
N GLY A 101 5.70 -13.19 -16.34
CA GLY A 101 5.97 -13.81 -17.63
C GLY A 101 7.46 -13.75 -18.03
N LEU A 102 8.16 -12.66 -17.67
CA LEU A 102 9.58 -12.50 -17.93
C LEU A 102 10.47 -13.05 -16.80
N TYR A 103 10.04 -12.88 -15.56
CA TYR A 103 10.78 -13.22 -14.34
C TYR A 103 9.85 -13.95 -13.36
N PRO A 104 9.68 -15.28 -13.51
CA PRO A 104 8.72 -16.05 -12.70
C PRO A 104 8.97 -16.01 -11.19
N GLU A 105 10.22 -15.77 -10.78
CA GLU A 105 10.62 -15.69 -9.36
C GLU A 105 10.49 -14.27 -8.78
N ALA A 106 10.17 -13.26 -9.62
CA ALA A 106 10.05 -11.89 -9.16
C ALA A 106 8.79 -11.72 -8.30
N VAL A 107 8.91 -10.97 -7.20
CA VAL A 107 7.81 -10.75 -6.26
C VAL A 107 7.16 -9.38 -6.49
N SER A 108 5.84 -9.35 -6.59
CA SER A 108 5.07 -8.11 -6.66
C SER A 108 4.22 -7.90 -5.39
N ILE A 109 4.40 -6.75 -4.74
CA ILE A 109 3.67 -6.38 -3.52
C ILE A 109 2.84 -5.14 -3.80
N GLY A 110 1.54 -5.17 -3.54
CA GLY A 110 0.69 -3.98 -3.64
C GLY A 110 0.40 -3.35 -2.28
N GLU A 111 0.62 -2.04 -2.20
CA GLU A 111 0.16 -1.21 -1.08
C GLU A 111 -1.30 -0.79 -1.33
N ASP A 112 -2.21 -1.64 -0.87
CA ASP A 112 -3.66 -1.39 -0.91
C ASP A 112 -4.26 -1.42 0.50
N VAL A 113 -4.81 -0.30 0.93
CA VAL A 113 -5.54 -0.17 2.21
C VAL A 113 -6.99 -0.62 2.09
N SER A 114 -7.61 -0.61 0.90
CA SER A 114 -9.04 -0.89 0.74
C SER A 114 -9.41 -2.34 1.04
N GLY A 115 -8.52 -3.27 0.70
CA GLY A 115 -8.80 -4.69 0.76
C GLY A 115 -9.61 -5.24 -0.39
N MET A 116 -9.35 -4.72 -1.59
CA MET A 116 -9.98 -5.21 -2.82
C MET A 116 -9.87 -6.75 -2.92
N PRO A 117 -10.99 -7.47 -3.11
CA PRO A 117 -10.95 -8.91 -3.33
C PRO A 117 -10.21 -9.25 -4.63
N THR A 118 -9.60 -10.43 -4.71
CA THR A 118 -8.88 -10.94 -5.90
C THR A 118 -7.64 -10.13 -6.29
N PHE A 119 -7.14 -9.30 -5.36
CA PHE A 119 -5.97 -8.47 -5.56
C PHE A 119 -4.70 -9.33 -5.68
N CYS A 120 -4.57 -10.32 -4.81
CA CYS A 120 -3.44 -11.26 -4.84
C CYS A 120 -3.78 -12.61 -5.52
N VAL A 121 -4.65 -12.56 -6.54
CA VAL A 121 -5.01 -13.72 -7.36
C VAL A 121 -4.40 -13.52 -8.74
N SER A 122 -3.98 -14.62 -9.39
CA SER A 122 -3.32 -14.56 -10.70
C SER A 122 -4.20 -13.87 -11.75
N VAL A 123 -3.56 -13.20 -12.72
CA VAL A 123 -4.26 -12.54 -13.84
C VAL A 123 -5.05 -13.57 -14.67
N GLN A 124 -4.52 -14.78 -14.82
CA GLN A 124 -5.15 -15.88 -15.57
C GLN A 124 -6.45 -16.36 -14.91
N ASP A 125 -6.55 -16.26 -13.59
CA ASP A 125 -7.77 -16.57 -12.83
C ASP A 125 -8.72 -15.37 -12.67
N GLY A 126 -8.40 -14.23 -13.30
CA GLY A 126 -9.19 -13.00 -13.26
C GLY A 126 -8.89 -12.08 -12.07
N GLY A 127 -7.76 -12.27 -11.39
CA GLY A 127 -7.28 -11.35 -10.35
C GLY A 127 -6.38 -10.22 -10.90
N VAL A 128 -5.92 -9.35 -10.00
CA VAL A 128 -5.01 -8.23 -10.35
C VAL A 128 -3.57 -8.70 -10.57
N GLY A 129 -3.18 -9.84 -9.99
CA GLY A 129 -1.90 -10.49 -10.25
C GLY A 129 -0.79 -10.23 -9.24
N PHE A 130 -1.06 -9.51 -8.13
CA PHE A 130 -0.04 -9.31 -7.10
C PHE A 130 0.27 -10.60 -6.34
N ASP A 131 1.51 -10.76 -5.87
CA ASP A 131 1.84 -11.87 -4.95
C ASP A 131 1.36 -11.61 -3.54
N TYR A 132 1.59 -10.40 -3.04
CA TYR A 132 1.28 -10.03 -1.67
C TYR A 132 0.60 -8.67 -1.62
N ARG A 133 -0.17 -8.47 -0.56
CA ARG A 133 -0.59 -7.14 -0.11
C ARG A 133 -0.05 -6.83 1.27
N LEU A 134 0.07 -5.54 1.58
CA LEU A 134 0.39 -5.11 2.93
C LEU A 134 -0.83 -5.25 3.86
N HIS A 135 -0.64 -5.82 5.06
CA HIS A 135 -1.67 -5.87 6.10
C HIS A 135 -1.59 -4.62 6.98
N MET A 136 -2.03 -3.49 6.40
CA MET A 136 -1.81 -2.16 6.97
C MET A 136 -2.51 -1.92 8.32
N ALA A 137 -3.67 -2.55 8.56
CA ALA A 137 -4.44 -2.40 9.79
C ALA A 137 -3.73 -2.87 11.07
N ILE A 138 -2.67 -3.68 10.95
CA ILE A 138 -1.91 -4.17 12.13
C ILE A 138 -1.16 -3.03 12.81
N ALA A 139 -0.53 -2.15 12.04
CA ALA A 139 0.25 -1.04 12.59
C ALA A 139 -0.64 -0.04 13.33
N ASP A 140 -1.80 0.28 12.76
CA ASP A 140 -2.80 1.14 13.40
C ASP A 140 -3.32 0.56 14.72
N LYS A 141 -3.49 -0.77 14.78
CA LYS A 141 -3.93 -1.44 16.02
C LYS A 141 -2.91 -1.31 17.15
N TRP A 142 -1.62 -1.38 16.85
CA TRP A 142 -0.60 -1.18 17.88
C TRP A 142 -0.60 0.26 18.40
N ILE A 143 -0.74 1.27 17.53
CA ILE A 143 -0.88 2.66 17.97
C ILE A 143 -2.12 2.84 18.85
N GLU A 144 -3.27 2.29 18.44
CA GLU A 144 -4.51 2.39 19.21
C GLU A 144 -4.37 1.79 20.62
N LEU A 145 -3.65 0.68 20.76
CA LEU A 145 -3.40 0.04 22.05
C LEU A 145 -2.43 0.84 22.92
N LEU A 146 -1.35 1.36 22.33
CA LEU A 146 -0.32 2.12 23.05
C LEU A 146 -0.83 3.50 23.54
N GLN A 147 -1.98 3.96 23.05
CA GLN A 147 -2.69 5.13 23.57
C GLN A 147 -3.58 4.83 24.78
N LYS A 148 -3.78 3.55 25.13
CA LYS A 148 -4.65 3.07 26.21
C LYS A 148 -3.81 2.49 27.34
N MET A 149 -4.44 2.27 28.50
CA MET A 149 -3.80 1.54 29.60
C MET A 149 -3.74 0.05 29.29
N ASP A 150 -2.68 -0.64 29.74
CA ASP A 150 -2.46 -2.07 29.49
C ASP A 150 -3.65 -2.94 29.92
N GLU A 151 -4.32 -2.60 31.02
CA GLU A 151 -5.47 -3.36 31.53
C GLU A 151 -6.72 -3.25 30.63
N GLU A 152 -6.77 -2.26 29.75
CA GLU A 152 -7.86 -2.03 28.80
C GLU A 152 -7.66 -2.82 27.49
N TRP A 153 -6.53 -3.50 27.33
CA TRP A 153 -6.21 -4.23 26.11
C TRP A 153 -7.10 -5.46 25.96
N GLN A 154 -7.94 -5.45 24.94
CA GLN A 154 -8.83 -6.56 24.63
C GLN A 154 -8.13 -7.58 23.72
N MET A 155 -7.72 -8.71 24.29
CA MET A 155 -7.00 -9.77 23.54
C MET A 155 -7.77 -10.27 22.32
N GLY A 156 -9.11 -10.28 22.39
CA GLY A 156 -9.97 -10.64 21.26
C GLY A 156 -9.79 -9.71 20.06
N ASP A 157 -9.65 -8.41 20.29
CA ASP A 157 -9.47 -7.41 19.23
C ASP A 157 -8.09 -7.54 18.56
N ILE A 158 -7.06 -7.83 19.36
CA ILE A 158 -5.70 -8.09 18.84
C ILE A 158 -5.71 -9.30 17.91
N VAL A 159 -6.27 -10.42 18.38
CA VAL A 159 -6.38 -11.64 17.58
C VAL A 159 -7.23 -11.39 16.33
N HIS A 160 -8.34 -10.66 16.46
CA HIS A 160 -9.18 -10.32 15.33
C HIS A 160 -8.40 -9.52 14.28
N THR A 161 -7.71 -8.44 14.64
CA THR A 161 -6.93 -7.64 13.68
C THR A 161 -5.84 -8.48 13.01
N LEU A 162 -5.08 -9.28 13.77
CA LEU A 162 -3.99 -10.08 13.20
C LEU A 162 -4.49 -11.18 12.24
N THR A 163 -5.71 -11.67 12.43
CA THR A 163 -6.25 -12.81 11.68
C THR A 163 -7.34 -12.45 10.66
N ASN A 164 -7.90 -11.24 10.71
CA ASN A 164 -8.95 -10.77 9.80
C ASN A 164 -8.37 -10.43 8.41
N ARG A 165 -8.10 -11.48 7.64
CA ARG A 165 -7.57 -11.38 6.28
C ARG A 165 -8.20 -12.43 5.37
N ARG A 166 -8.11 -12.21 4.06
CA ARG A 166 -8.58 -13.17 3.05
C ARG A 166 -7.64 -14.38 3.04
N TRP A 167 -8.14 -15.55 3.40
CA TRP A 167 -7.31 -16.74 3.60
C TRP A 167 -6.56 -17.23 2.34
N ARG A 168 -7.08 -16.96 1.15
CA ARG A 168 -6.47 -17.33 -0.15
C ARG A 168 -5.47 -16.30 -0.68
N GLU A 169 -5.34 -15.15 -0.03
CA GLU A 169 -4.50 -14.06 -0.51
C GLU A 169 -3.35 -13.85 0.49
N LYS A 170 -2.12 -13.87 -0.01
CA LYS A 170 -0.93 -13.71 0.85
C LYS A 170 -0.84 -12.25 1.30
N CYS A 171 -0.36 -12.02 2.52
CA CYS A 171 -0.14 -10.68 3.04
C CYS A 171 1.18 -10.59 3.78
N VAL A 172 1.82 -9.42 3.71
CA VAL A 172 2.97 -9.05 4.54
C VAL A 172 2.44 -8.31 5.77
N ALA A 173 2.74 -8.83 6.95
CA ALA A 173 2.39 -8.22 8.22
C ALA A 173 3.60 -7.51 8.83
N TYR A 174 3.38 -6.35 9.44
CA TYR A 174 4.38 -5.56 10.14
C TYR A 174 3.72 -4.88 11.34
N ALA A 175 4.48 -4.67 12.43
CA ALA A 175 3.98 -4.03 13.64
C ALA A 175 4.02 -2.50 13.56
N GLU A 176 5.02 -1.98 12.87
CA GLU A 176 5.22 -0.55 12.60
C GLU A 176 5.72 -0.36 11.17
N SER A 177 5.51 0.83 10.60
CA SER A 177 5.92 1.17 9.24
C SER A 177 6.51 2.57 9.15
N HIS A 178 7.11 2.87 8.00
CA HIS A 178 7.56 4.23 7.69
C HIS A 178 6.42 5.27 7.63
N ASP A 179 5.17 4.86 7.43
CA ASP A 179 4.03 5.78 7.33
C ASP A 179 3.79 6.49 8.65
N GLN A 180 3.97 5.77 9.77
CA GLN A 180 3.89 6.31 11.12
C GLN A 180 4.95 7.41 11.33
N ALA A 181 6.17 7.21 10.82
CA ALA A 181 7.21 8.24 10.87
C ALA A 181 6.90 9.45 9.98
N LEU A 182 6.23 9.25 8.83
CA LEU A 182 5.88 10.32 7.90
C LEU A 182 4.73 11.20 8.40
N VAL A 183 3.71 10.63 9.06
CA VAL A 183 2.58 11.39 9.62
C VAL A 183 2.89 12.04 10.97
N GLY A 184 4.13 11.90 11.47
CA GLY A 184 4.59 12.50 12.71
C GLY A 184 4.16 11.72 13.96
N ASP A 185 3.86 10.43 13.82
CA ASP A 185 3.64 9.52 14.94
C ASP A 185 4.97 9.05 15.54
N LYS A 186 4.91 8.40 16.69
CA LYS A 186 6.05 7.81 17.41
C LYS A 186 6.28 6.38 16.94
N THR A 187 7.53 5.93 16.95
CA THR A 187 7.84 4.49 16.83
C THR A 187 7.27 3.72 18.02
N ILE A 188 7.05 2.41 17.90
CA ILE A 188 6.58 1.59 19.03
C ILE A 188 7.52 1.73 20.23
N ALA A 189 8.83 1.77 19.97
CA ALA A 189 9.83 1.96 21.01
C ALA A 189 9.65 3.30 21.75
N PHE A 190 9.35 4.39 21.04
CA PHE A 190 9.15 5.70 21.65
C PHE A 190 7.75 5.87 22.26
N TRP A 191 6.75 5.11 21.81
CA TRP A 191 5.48 4.95 22.52
C TRP A 191 5.67 4.28 23.89
N LEU A 192 6.50 3.24 23.96
CA LEU A 192 6.73 2.46 25.19
C LEU A 192 7.63 3.15 26.21
N MET A 193 8.71 3.80 25.74
CA MET A 193 9.76 4.34 26.62
C MET A 193 9.74 5.86 26.72
N ASP A 194 9.14 6.56 25.74
CA ASP A 194 9.16 8.02 25.64
C ASP A 194 10.57 8.59 25.91
N LYS A 195 10.68 9.66 26.69
CA LYS A 195 11.93 10.33 27.05
C LYS A 195 12.92 9.42 27.79
N ASP A 196 12.49 8.35 28.44
CA ASP A 196 13.39 7.47 29.18
C ASP A 196 14.36 6.74 28.23
N MET A 197 13.99 6.62 26.94
CA MET A 197 14.89 6.15 25.88
C MET A 197 16.20 6.96 25.81
N TYR A 198 16.20 8.25 26.20
CA TYR A 198 17.41 9.08 26.14
C TYR A 198 18.38 8.83 27.31
N ASP A 199 17.86 8.48 28.48
CA ASP A 199 18.63 8.46 29.73
C ASP A 199 18.96 7.04 30.23
N PHE A 200 18.14 6.04 29.86
CA PHE A 200 18.15 4.70 30.47
C PHE A 200 18.46 3.55 29.49
N MET A 201 18.99 3.85 28.31
CA MET A 201 19.41 2.82 27.33
C MET A 201 20.85 2.32 27.54
N ALA A 202 21.61 2.89 28.48
CA ALA A 202 22.97 2.49 28.76
C ALA A 202 23.04 1.22 29.64
N LEU A 203 23.95 0.30 29.31
CA LEU A 203 24.11 -0.98 30.01
C LEU A 203 24.79 -0.85 31.39
N ASP A 204 25.37 0.31 31.71
CA ASP A 204 26.16 0.55 32.92
C ASP A 204 25.33 1.05 34.11
N ARG A 205 24.01 1.17 33.93
CA ARG A 205 23.05 1.67 34.91
C ARG A 205 21.73 0.87 34.86
N PRO A 206 20.89 0.93 35.90
CA PRO A 206 19.56 0.33 35.85
C PRO A 206 18.72 0.86 34.67
N ALA A 207 17.91 -0.01 34.07
CA ALA A 207 17.14 0.27 32.86
C ALA A 207 15.86 1.11 33.07
N THR A 208 15.56 1.52 34.30
CA THR A 208 14.40 2.35 34.63
C THR A 208 14.79 3.44 35.62
N PRO A 209 14.15 4.63 35.56
CA PRO A 209 14.16 5.55 36.69
C PRO A 209 13.61 4.83 37.92
N VAL A 210 14.26 5.00 39.08
CA VAL A 210 13.79 4.47 40.37
C VAL A 210 12.57 5.24 40.84
#